data_AF-A0A8T4QTN7-F1
#
_entry.id   AF-A0A8T4QTN7-F1
#
_cell.length_a   1.000
_cell.length_b   1.000
_cell.length_c   1.000
_cell.angle_alpha   90.00
_cell.angle_beta   90.00
_cell.angle_gamma   90.00
#
_symmetry.space_group_name_H-M   'P 1'
#
loop_
_entity.id
_entity.type
_entity.pdbx_description
1 polymer ?
#
loop_
_entity_poly.entity_id
_entity_poly.type
_entity_poly.pdbx_seq_one_letter_code
_entity_poly.pdbx_strand_id
1 'polypeptide(L)'
;MVYFPESTLIDTIDGFQCKSYASEHPPGYIIVKPKYIPKSALEGDGLKYRFLFEKCLVRFNLFVSKEKLQNYVSQFRKKFSDYIYDCPLHHNWFFVIPFDKIKTIHDGRKGLQELLQIPKKDLDSYLILVRELIEFLKKSGVPTTDLGITHSTLLGNYTPGTSDIDIIIYGKENGWKILNYLQTATHPLLKWKTEEQWRQYYQEHKTSESKHFTEDEYVRHMIRKNYEGTFGGTVFTLFTSEERDETWFRWGEERYQPLGVATIQGKVVDHYNSHVRPGYYELVEGEVLEIEPGKSIDKNVPLRRVVTYSIPFVQQAVTGETLKACGLLELVTPKAGELYYRLRCISMNHQ
;
A
#
# COMPACT_ATOMS: atom_id res chain seq x y z
N MET A 1 1.39 -22.80 5.24
CA MET A 1 1.22 -21.61 4.39
C MET A 1 2.30 -20.62 4.79
N VAL A 2 3.13 -20.17 3.84
CA VAL A 2 4.20 -19.20 4.10
C VAL A 2 3.57 -17.81 4.15
N TYR A 3 3.87 -17.05 5.21
CA TYR A 3 3.40 -15.68 5.38
C TYR A 3 4.34 -14.71 4.67
N PHE A 4 3.80 -13.76 3.93
CA PHE A 4 4.57 -12.71 3.25
C PHE A 4 4.02 -11.34 3.66
N PRO A 5 4.77 -10.56 4.46
CA PRO A 5 4.35 -9.21 4.82
C PRO A 5 4.07 -8.36 3.56
N GLU A 6 3.11 -7.44 3.65
CA GLU A 6 2.97 -6.38 2.65
C GLU A 6 4.29 -5.62 2.52
N SER A 7 4.59 -5.16 1.29
CA SER A 7 5.83 -4.47 0.94
C SER A 7 7.11 -5.33 0.94
N THR A 8 7.02 -6.66 1.08
CA THR A 8 8.15 -7.57 0.84
C THR A 8 8.62 -7.49 -0.61
N LEU A 9 9.93 -7.30 -0.84
CA LEU A 9 10.51 -7.28 -2.18
C LEU A 9 10.94 -8.69 -2.60
N ILE A 10 10.62 -9.06 -3.83
CA ILE A 10 10.82 -10.42 -4.34
C ILE A 10 11.38 -10.35 -5.75
N ASP A 11 12.52 -11.01 -5.97
CA ASP A 11 13.04 -11.28 -7.29
C ASP A 11 12.62 -12.67 -7.75
N THR A 12 12.28 -12.77 -9.04
CA THR A 12 11.80 -14.02 -9.66
C THR A 12 12.86 -14.64 -10.56
N ILE A 13 12.72 -15.93 -10.86
CA ILE A 13 13.61 -16.63 -11.80
C ILE A 13 13.55 -16.04 -13.22
N ASP A 14 12.39 -15.49 -13.59
CA ASP A 14 12.17 -14.85 -14.90
C ASP A 14 12.66 -13.39 -14.96
N GLY A 15 13.27 -12.89 -13.87
CA GLY A 15 13.91 -11.58 -13.83
C GLY A 15 13.00 -10.40 -13.50
N PHE A 16 11.78 -10.64 -13.00
CA PHE A 16 10.94 -9.61 -12.40
C PHE A 16 11.40 -9.28 -10.99
N GLN A 17 11.41 -7.98 -10.67
CA GLN A 17 11.42 -7.46 -9.31
C GLN A 17 10.00 -6.99 -8.96
N CYS A 18 9.47 -7.61 -7.92
CA CYS A 18 8.09 -7.46 -7.47
C CYS A 18 8.04 -7.00 -6.02
N LYS A 19 6.89 -6.46 -5.64
CA LYS A 19 6.58 -6.15 -4.25
C LYS A 19 5.29 -6.85 -3.84
N SER A 20 5.27 -7.56 -2.71
CA SER A 20 4.03 -8.09 -2.14
C SER A 20 3.05 -6.96 -1.87
N TYR A 21 1.80 -7.16 -2.26
CA TYR A 21 0.75 -6.13 -2.20
C TYR A 21 -0.35 -6.44 -1.16
N ALA A 22 -0.19 -7.54 -0.41
CA ALA A 22 -1.07 -7.96 0.65
C ALA A 22 -0.32 -8.89 1.62
N SER A 23 -0.89 -9.14 2.78
CA SER A 23 -0.36 -10.11 3.77
C SER A 23 -0.91 -11.53 3.57
N GLU A 24 -1.95 -11.67 2.75
CA GLU A 24 -2.68 -12.91 2.48
C GLU A 24 -2.77 -13.18 0.99
N HIS A 25 -2.69 -14.46 0.62
CA HIS A 25 -2.48 -14.88 -0.77
C HIS A 25 -3.20 -16.18 -1.13
N PRO A 26 -3.50 -16.41 -2.42
CA PRO A 26 -4.02 -17.68 -2.88
C PRO A 26 -3.03 -18.83 -2.64
N PRO A 27 -3.52 -20.07 -2.44
CA PRO A 27 -2.65 -21.24 -2.29
C PRO A 27 -1.66 -21.38 -3.46
N GLY A 28 -0.36 -21.45 -3.14
CA GLY A 28 0.72 -21.62 -4.12
C GLY A 28 1.24 -20.34 -4.77
N TYR A 29 0.67 -19.18 -4.44
CA TYR A 29 0.98 -17.90 -5.08
C TYR A 29 1.22 -16.80 -4.04
N ILE A 30 1.88 -15.72 -4.47
CA ILE A 30 1.99 -14.44 -3.75
C ILE A 30 1.38 -13.35 -4.62
N ILE A 31 0.43 -12.56 -4.10
CA ILE A 31 -0.08 -11.39 -4.81
C ILE A 31 0.96 -10.28 -4.77
N VAL A 32 1.34 -9.79 -5.94
CA VAL A 32 2.40 -8.79 -6.08
C VAL A 32 2.03 -7.67 -7.03
N LYS A 33 2.80 -6.59 -6.95
CA LYS A 33 2.92 -5.58 -8.00
C LYS A 33 4.32 -5.68 -8.62
N PRO A 34 4.45 -6.05 -9.91
CA PRO A 34 5.74 -5.99 -10.59
C PRO A 34 6.18 -4.54 -10.73
N LYS A 35 7.42 -4.23 -10.30
CA LYS A 35 7.99 -2.87 -10.31
C LYS A 35 9.00 -2.72 -11.45
N TYR A 36 9.91 -3.69 -11.58
CA TYR A 36 10.86 -3.74 -12.69
C TYR A 36 10.77 -5.10 -13.38
N ILE A 37 10.71 -5.06 -14.71
CA ILE A 37 10.54 -6.26 -15.53
C ILE A 37 11.60 -6.28 -16.63
N PRO A 38 11.99 -7.46 -17.16
CA PRO A 38 12.88 -7.53 -18.30
C PRO A 38 12.34 -6.73 -19.49
N LYS A 39 13.23 -6.09 -20.25
CA LYS A 39 12.84 -5.37 -21.49
C LYS A 39 12.06 -6.25 -22.47
N SER A 40 12.37 -7.54 -22.55
CA SER A 40 11.68 -8.50 -23.42
C SER A 40 10.25 -8.83 -22.97
N ALA A 41 9.87 -8.44 -21.74
CA ALA A 41 8.60 -8.84 -21.17
C ALA A 41 7.41 -8.09 -21.77
N LEU A 42 7.58 -6.81 -22.09
CA LEU A 42 6.53 -5.95 -22.64
C LEU A 42 7.05 -5.00 -23.70
N GLU A 43 6.18 -4.71 -24.67
CA GLU A 43 6.39 -3.67 -25.68
C GLU A 43 5.25 -2.66 -25.60
N GLY A 44 5.59 -1.37 -25.69
CA GLY A 44 4.59 -0.30 -25.73
C GLY A 44 5.16 1.10 -25.46
N ASP A 45 4.34 2.10 -25.77
CA ASP A 45 4.76 3.50 -25.69
C ASP A 45 4.72 4.06 -24.26
N GLY A 46 5.81 4.74 -23.89
CA GLY A 46 5.97 5.37 -22.58
C GLY A 46 6.56 4.46 -21.50
N LEU A 47 7.04 3.26 -21.87
CA LEU A 47 7.81 2.40 -20.96
C LEU A 47 9.12 3.10 -20.57
N LYS A 48 9.34 3.24 -19.27
CA LYS A 48 10.53 3.90 -18.72
C LYS A 48 11.63 2.87 -18.48
N TYR A 49 12.65 2.88 -19.33
CA TYR A 49 13.83 2.03 -19.17
C TYR A 49 14.70 2.50 -18.00
N ARG A 50 15.29 1.55 -17.28
CA ARG A 50 16.21 1.78 -16.16
C ARG A 50 17.33 0.77 -16.23
N PHE A 51 18.55 1.22 -15.98
CA PHE A 51 19.68 0.33 -15.77
C PHE A 51 19.84 0.09 -14.27
N LEU A 52 19.48 -1.10 -13.81
CA LEU A 52 19.51 -1.50 -12.40
C LEU A 52 20.02 -2.93 -12.30
N PHE A 53 20.82 -3.23 -11.28
CA PHE A 53 21.38 -4.58 -11.07
C PHE A 53 22.10 -5.10 -12.33
N GLU A 54 22.83 -4.21 -13.00
CA GLU A 54 23.59 -4.49 -14.23
C GLU A 54 22.71 -4.92 -15.42
N LYS A 55 21.40 -4.66 -15.35
CA LYS A 55 20.42 -5.05 -16.37
C LYS A 55 19.61 -3.86 -16.86
N CYS A 56 19.28 -3.87 -18.15
CA CYS A 56 18.28 -2.98 -18.71
C CYS A 56 16.87 -3.53 -18.41
N LEU A 57 16.18 -2.88 -17.47
CA LEU A 57 14.84 -3.21 -17.02
C LEU A 57 13.85 -2.12 -17.44
N VAL A 58 12.57 -2.48 -17.46
CA VAL A 58 11.45 -1.56 -17.65
C VAL A 58 10.79 -1.32 -16.31
N ARG A 59 10.65 -0.05 -15.90
CA ARG A 59 9.80 0.32 -14.77
C ARG A 59 8.34 0.14 -15.18
N PHE A 60 7.69 -0.87 -14.62
CA PHE A 60 6.33 -1.21 -14.98
C PHE A 60 5.33 -0.32 -14.23
N ASN A 61 4.76 0.65 -14.95
CA ASN A 61 3.73 1.53 -14.40
C ASN A 61 2.34 1.00 -14.73
N LEU A 62 1.60 0.56 -13.72
CA LEU A 62 0.22 0.12 -13.85
C LEU A 62 -0.78 1.30 -13.88
N PHE A 63 -0.35 2.51 -13.50
CA PHE A 63 -1.17 3.72 -13.55
C PHE A 63 -1.09 4.36 -14.94
N VAL A 64 -1.69 3.70 -15.92
CA VAL A 64 -1.81 4.13 -17.32
C VAL A 64 -3.28 4.10 -17.75
N SER A 65 -3.60 4.56 -18.96
CA SER A 65 -4.97 4.46 -19.49
C SER A 65 -5.43 2.99 -19.52
N LYS A 66 -6.76 2.79 -19.41
CA LYS A 66 -7.38 1.45 -19.41
C LYS A 66 -6.94 0.61 -20.61
N GLU A 67 -6.92 1.21 -21.80
CA GLU A 67 -6.49 0.56 -23.04
C GLU A 67 -5.01 0.10 -22.98
N LYS A 68 -4.10 0.97 -22.50
CA LYS A 68 -2.70 0.60 -22.34
C LYS A 68 -2.51 -0.51 -21.32
N LEU A 69 -3.23 -0.45 -20.20
CA LEU A 69 -3.18 -1.49 -19.17
C LEU A 69 -3.70 -2.82 -19.73
N GLN A 70 -4.80 -2.82 -20.48
CA GLN A 70 -5.34 -4.02 -21.14
C GLN A 70 -4.33 -4.62 -22.12
N ASN A 71 -3.66 -3.79 -22.92
CA ASN A 71 -2.59 -4.26 -23.81
C ASN A 71 -1.44 -4.92 -23.02
N TYR A 72 -0.93 -4.27 -21.97
CA TYR A 72 0.14 -4.83 -21.13
C TYR A 72 -0.25 -6.15 -20.48
N VAL A 73 -1.45 -6.23 -19.91
CA VAL A 73 -1.97 -7.46 -19.31
C VAL A 73 -2.11 -8.56 -20.37
N SER A 74 -2.58 -8.23 -21.58
CA SER A 74 -2.70 -9.21 -22.67
C SER A 74 -1.34 -9.79 -23.09
N GLN A 75 -0.30 -8.97 -23.16
CA GLN A 75 1.06 -9.41 -23.48
C GLN A 75 1.65 -10.26 -22.34
N PHE A 76 1.42 -9.86 -21.10
CA PHE A 76 1.79 -10.65 -19.92
C PHE A 76 1.13 -12.02 -19.93
N ARG A 77 -0.18 -12.12 -20.19
CA ARG A 77 -0.89 -13.41 -20.28
C ARG A 77 -0.32 -14.33 -21.34
N LYS A 78 0.18 -13.78 -22.45
CA LYS A 78 0.79 -14.56 -23.55
C LYS A 78 2.19 -15.08 -23.21
N LYS A 79 3.04 -14.27 -22.58
CA LYS A 79 4.45 -14.60 -22.31
C LYS A 79 4.68 -15.22 -20.92
N PHE A 80 3.86 -14.85 -19.95
CA PHE A 80 4.03 -15.14 -18.52
C PHE A 80 2.67 -15.45 -17.87
N SER A 81 1.92 -16.39 -18.43
CA SER A 81 0.57 -16.76 -17.97
C SER A 81 0.51 -17.04 -16.47
N ASP A 82 1.52 -17.70 -15.92
CA ASP A 82 1.57 -18.13 -14.52
C ASP A 82 1.69 -16.95 -13.53
N TYR A 83 1.99 -15.75 -14.02
CA TYR A 83 2.08 -14.52 -13.21
C TYR A 83 0.76 -13.77 -13.13
N ILE A 84 -0.32 -14.31 -13.72
CA ILE A 84 -1.66 -13.74 -13.61
C ILE A 84 -2.60 -14.81 -13.08
N TYR A 85 -3.23 -14.52 -11.94
CA TYR A 85 -4.20 -15.39 -11.30
C TYR A 85 -5.60 -14.81 -11.45
N ASP A 86 -6.45 -15.49 -12.22
CA ASP A 86 -7.88 -15.20 -12.29
C ASP A 86 -8.58 -15.75 -11.05
N CYS A 87 -9.05 -14.86 -10.18
CA CYS A 87 -9.62 -15.22 -8.90
C CYS A 87 -11.15 -15.28 -8.98
N PRO A 88 -11.76 -16.47 -8.87
CA PRO A 88 -13.21 -16.60 -8.84
C PRO A 88 -13.82 -16.00 -7.57
N LEU A 89 -13.08 -15.97 -6.45
CA LEU A 89 -13.58 -15.43 -5.18
C LEU A 89 -13.78 -13.91 -5.21
N HIS A 90 -12.98 -13.21 -6.00
CA HIS A 90 -13.01 -11.75 -6.11
C HIS A 90 -13.58 -11.25 -7.44
N HIS A 91 -13.94 -12.17 -8.35
CA HIS A 91 -14.34 -11.86 -9.73
C HIS A 91 -13.37 -10.90 -10.43
N ASN A 92 -12.06 -11.08 -10.18
CA ASN A 92 -11.00 -10.21 -10.66
C ASN A 92 -9.70 -11.00 -10.86
N TRP A 93 -8.72 -10.41 -11.54
CA TRP A 93 -7.39 -10.98 -11.71
C TRP A 93 -6.35 -10.24 -10.87
N PHE A 94 -5.28 -10.96 -10.51
CA PHE A 94 -4.15 -10.43 -9.75
C PHE A 94 -2.84 -10.75 -10.45
N PHE A 95 -1.87 -9.84 -10.37
CA PHE A 95 -0.49 -10.23 -10.60
C PHE A 95 -0.01 -11.07 -9.43
N VAL A 96 0.61 -12.21 -9.74
CA VAL A 96 1.09 -13.17 -8.74
C VAL A 96 2.49 -13.67 -9.06
N ILE A 97 3.16 -14.24 -8.06
CA ILE A 97 4.35 -15.07 -8.23
C ILE A 97 4.02 -16.48 -7.75
N PRO A 98 4.10 -17.51 -8.61
CA PRO A 98 4.11 -18.90 -8.18
C PRO A 98 5.30 -19.18 -7.25
N PHE A 99 5.12 -19.95 -6.18
CA PHE A 99 6.19 -20.18 -5.20
C PHE A 99 7.48 -20.78 -5.79
N ASP A 100 7.35 -21.63 -6.81
CA ASP A 100 8.47 -22.24 -7.53
C ASP A 100 9.24 -21.25 -8.44
N LYS A 101 8.69 -20.06 -8.68
CA LYS A 101 9.34 -18.99 -9.45
C LYS A 101 10.01 -17.91 -8.59
N ILE A 102 9.97 -18.06 -7.27
CA ILE A 102 10.69 -17.17 -6.35
C ILE A 102 12.19 -17.49 -6.42
N LYS A 103 13.00 -16.47 -6.74
CA LYS A 103 14.46 -16.59 -6.72
C LYS A 103 15.04 -16.08 -5.40
N THR A 104 14.64 -14.89 -5.00
CA THR A 104 15.16 -14.23 -3.79
C THR A 104 14.04 -13.45 -3.11
N ILE A 105 13.95 -13.58 -1.79
CA ILE A 105 13.11 -12.74 -0.94
C ILE A 105 14.04 -11.79 -0.18
N HIS A 106 13.78 -10.49 -0.28
CA HIS A 106 14.55 -9.48 0.43
C HIS A 106 13.84 -9.12 1.73
N ASP A 107 14.47 -9.45 2.85
CA ASP A 107 13.93 -9.20 4.19
C ASP A 107 14.38 -7.83 4.71
N GLY A 108 13.41 -6.93 4.89
CA GLY A 108 13.65 -5.57 5.38
C GLY A 108 14.14 -5.50 6.82
N ARG A 109 13.76 -6.45 7.69
CA ARG A 109 14.26 -6.51 9.08
C ARG A 109 15.74 -6.89 9.07
N LYS A 110 16.07 -7.95 8.32
CA LYS A 110 17.46 -8.39 8.16
C LYS A 110 18.33 -7.28 7.56
N GLY A 111 17.84 -6.62 6.51
CA GLY A 111 18.56 -5.50 5.88
C GLY A 111 18.82 -4.34 6.84
N LEU A 112 17.85 -3.99 7.71
CA LEU A 112 18.06 -2.97 8.73
C LEU A 112 19.08 -3.44 9.78
N GLN A 113 19.02 -4.69 10.23
CA GLN A 113 19.99 -5.24 11.18
C GLN A 113 21.42 -5.21 10.62
N GLU A 114 21.61 -5.58 9.35
CA GLU A 114 22.91 -5.50 8.68
C GLU A 114 23.40 -4.05 8.59
N LEU A 115 22.54 -3.11 8.18
CA LEU A 115 22.87 -1.68 8.13
C LEU A 115 23.33 -1.13 9.49
N LEU A 116 22.70 -1.56 10.59
CA LEU A 116 23.04 -1.09 11.93
C LEU A 116 24.41 -1.61 12.43
N GLN A 117 24.90 -2.72 11.88
CA GLN A 117 26.19 -3.30 12.21
C GLN A 117 27.37 -2.61 11.50
N ILE A 118 27.11 -1.88 10.41
CA ILE A 118 28.15 -1.16 9.68
C ILE A 118 28.71 -0.02 10.57
N PRO A 119 30.05 0.11 10.70
CA PRO A 119 30.65 1.20 11.46
C PRO A 119 30.25 2.56 10.87
N LYS A 120 29.88 3.52 11.74
CA LYS A 120 29.37 4.84 11.29
C LYS A 120 30.32 5.58 10.33
N LYS A 121 31.64 5.38 10.47
CA LYS A 121 32.68 5.98 9.61
C LYS A 121 32.64 5.50 8.15
N ASP A 122 32.05 4.32 7.91
CA ASP A 122 31.98 3.68 6.60
C ASP A 122 30.60 3.92 5.92
N LEU A 123 29.72 4.66 6.58
CA LEU A 123 28.40 5.03 6.06
C LEU A 123 28.45 6.38 5.36
N ASP A 124 27.75 6.48 4.24
CA ASP A 124 27.46 7.78 3.64
C ASP A 124 26.43 8.58 4.47
N SER A 125 26.26 9.85 4.11
CA SER A 125 25.36 10.76 4.82
C SER A 125 23.88 10.32 4.78
N TYR A 126 23.44 9.65 3.71
CA TYR A 126 22.08 9.15 3.58
C TYR A 126 21.84 8.01 4.57
N LEU A 127 22.75 7.03 4.64
CA LEU A 127 22.63 5.91 5.57
C LEU A 127 22.78 6.34 7.04
N ILE A 128 23.57 7.37 7.31
CA ILE A 128 23.62 8.00 8.64
C ILE A 128 22.24 8.56 9.00
N LEU A 129 21.58 9.29 8.08
CA LEU A 129 20.22 9.81 8.31
C LEU A 129 19.20 8.68 8.52
N VAL A 130 19.29 7.57 7.77
CA VAL A 130 18.43 6.40 7.99
C VAL A 130 18.58 5.88 9.43
N ARG A 131 19.82 5.73 9.92
CA ARG A 131 20.06 5.28 11.31
C ARG A 131 19.53 6.27 12.34
N GLU A 132 19.70 7.56 12.11
CA GLU A 132 19.20 8.60 13.02
C GLU A 132 17.66 8.65 13.05
N LEU A 133 17.00 8.43 11.91
CA LEU A 133 15.54 8.28 11.85
C LEU A 133 15.09 7.04 12.64
N ILE A 134 15.78 5.90 12.49
CA ILE A 134 15.47 4.68 13.26
C ILE A 134 15.60 4.92 14.77
N GLU A 135 16.68 5.57 15.23
CA GLU A 135 16.84 5.91 16.64
C GLU A 135 15.78 6.89 17.15
N PHE A 136 15.32 7.81 16.30
CA PHE A 136 14.20 8.68 16.62
C PHE A 136 12.88 7.90 16.75
N LEU A 137 12.59 6.98 15.82
CA LEU A 137 11.36 6.18 15.82
C LEU A 137 11.30 5.19 17.00
N LYS A 138 12.43 4.61 17.41
CA LYS A 138 12.51 3.70 18.58
C LYS A 138 12.02 4.32 19.89
N LYS A 139 12.05 5.66 20.00
CA LYS A 139 11.52 6.37 21.18
C LYS A 139 10.01 6.24 21.34
N SER A 140 9.29 5.74 20.32
CA SER A 140 7.89 5.31 20.42
C SER A 140 7.68 4.06 21.29
N GLY A 141 8.75 3.36 21.68
CA GLY A 141 8.69 2.08 22.38
C GLY A 141 8.64 0.86 21.47
N VAL A 142 8.64 1.05 20.14
CA VAL A 142 8.76 -0.05 19.17
C VAL A 142 10.21 -0.55 19.10
N PRO A 143 10.46 -1.87 19.27
CA PRO A 143 11.81 -2.40 19.19
C PRO A 143 12.32 -2.39 17.75
N THR A 144 13.62 -2.24 17.57
CA THR A 144 14.23 -2.21 16.22
C THR A 144 14.01 -3.50 15.42
N THR A 145 13.76 -4.63 16.10
CA THR A 145 13.42 -5.91 15.46
C THR A 145 12.10 -5.88 14.70
N ASP A 146 11.22 -4.93 15.04
CA ASP A 146 9.92 -4.73 14.39
C ASP A 146 9.95 -3.58 13.39
N LEU A 147 11.16 -3.13 13.03
CA LEU A 147 11.40 -2.15 11.98
C LEU A 147 12.20 -2.78 10.85
N GLY A 148 12.02 -2.27 9.64
CA GLY A 148 12.79 -2.65 8.47
C GLY A 148 12.97 -1.51 7.50
N ILE A 149 13.97 -1.64 6.63
CA ILE A 149 14.16 -0.77 5.46
C ILE A 149 13.60 -1.47 4.22
N THR A 150 13.16 -0.72 3.23
CA THR A 150 12.68 -1.28 1.96
C THR A 150 13.13 -0.46 0.75
N HIS A 151 12.64 -0.84 -0.42
CA HIS A 151 12.95 -0.28 -1.74
C HIS A 151 14.45 0.00 -1.93
N SER A 152 14.81 1.24 -2.24
CA SER A 152 16.15 1.58 -2.69
C SER A 152 17.19 1.48 -1.59
N THR A 153 16.81 1.71 -0.34
CA THR A 153 17.68 1.53 0.81
C THR A 153 18.03 0.05 0.97
N LEU A 154 17.02 -0.84 0.95
CA LEU A 154 17.23 -2.29 1.09
C LEU A 154 18.01 -2.89 -0.08
N LEU A 155 17.75 -2.42 -1.30
CA LEU A 155 18.40 -2.93 -2.52
C LEU A 155 19.73 -2.26 -2.84
N GLY A 156 20.18 -1.30 -2.02
CA GLY A 156 21.45 -0.58 -2.21
C GLY A 156 21.54 0.26 -3.49
N ASN A 157 20.40 0.60 -4.11
CA ASN A 157 20.34 1.39 -5.35
C ASN A 157 19.73 2.78 -5.13
N TYR A 158 19.86 3.31 -3.91
CA TYR A 158 19.50 4.68 -3.58
C TYR A 158 20.49 5.68 -4.17
N THR A 159 20.05 6.93 -4.30
CA THR A 159 20.86 8.07 -4.72
C THR A 159 20.78 9.14 -3.63
N PRO A 160 21.88 9.45 -2.92
CA PRO A 160 21.91 10.50 -1.90
C PRO A 160 21.36 11.83 -2.43
N GLY A 161 20.51 12.48 -1.63
CA GLY A 161 19.85 13.74 -2.00
C GLY A 161 18.69 13.60 -2.99
N THR A 162 18.36 12.39 -3.44
CA THR A 162 17.24 12.15 -4.37
C THR A 162 16.31 11.03 -3.92
N SER A 163 16.83 9.96 -3.32
CA SER A 163 16.01 8.84 -2.85
C SER A 163 15.36 9.12 -1.50
N ASP A 164 14.11 8.70 -1.36
CA ASP A 164 13.37 8.73 -0.11
C ASP A 164 13.89 7.66 0.85
N ILE A 165 13.54 7.78 2.14
CA ILE A 165 13.78 6.79 3.18
C ILE A 165 12.46 6.04 3.43
N ASP A 166 12.37 4.79 2.99
CA ASP A 166 11.18 3.96 3.18
C ASP A 166 11.39 3.00 4.36
N ILE A 167 10.60 3.19 5.43
CA ILE A 167 10.64 2.34 6.63
C ILE A 167 9.38 1.48 6.69
N ILE A 168 9.57 0.18 6.91
CA ILE A 168 8.49 -0.75 7.25
C ILE A 168 8.43 -0.89 8.76
N ILE A 169 7.23 -0.76 9.31
CA ILE A 169 6.87 -1.03 10.69
C ILE A 169 6.07 -2.33 10.66
N TYR A 170 6.54 -3.35 11.38
CA TYR A 170 5.85 -4.62 11.45
C TYR A 170 4.98 -4.67 12.71
N GLY A 171 3.73 -5.09 12.54
CA GLY A 171 2.73 -5.14 13.60
C GLY A 171 1.83 -3.92 13.62
N LYS A 172 0.52 -4.13 13.73
CA LYS A 172 -0.48 -3.06 13.74
C LYS A 172 -0.36 -2.17 14.97
N GLU A 173 -0.19 -2.81 16.11
CA GLU A 173 0.02 -2.08 17.37
C GLU A 173 1.29 -1.21 17.30
N ASN A 174 2.36 -1.72 16.70
CA ASN A 174 3.59 -0.96 16.49
C ASN A 174 3.40 0.23 15.54
N GLY A 175 2.61 0.06 14.48
CA GLY A 175 2.17 1.17 13.62
C GLY A 175 1.51 2.28 14.43
N TRP A 176 0.51 1.95 15.25
CA TRP A 176 -0.16 2.93 16.11
C TRP A 176 0.76 3.57 17.15
N LYS A 177 1.67 2.80 17.79
CA LYS A 177 2.66 3.36 18.72
C LYS A 177 3.50 4.45 18.05
N ILE A 178 3.99 4.20 16.84
CA ILE A 178 4.79 5.18 16.10
C ILE A 178 3.93 6.37 15.66
N LEU A 179 2.75 6.15 15.10
CA LEU A 179 1.87 7.24 14.66
C LEU A 179 1.46 8.16 15.83
N ASN A 180 1.11 7.58 16.98
CA ASN A 180 0.78 8.34 18.19
C ASN A 180 1.99 9.10 18.73
N TYR A 181 3.17 8.48 18.75
CA TYR A 181 4.41 9.16 19.12
C TYR A 181 4.68 10.37 18.22
N LEU A 182 4.50 10.23 16.91
CA LEU A 182 4.75 11.28 15.92
C LEU A 182 3.79 12.48 16.00
N GLN A 183 2.63 12.34 16.66
CA GLN A 183 1.71 13.47 16.88
C GLN A 183 2.32 14.56 17.76
N THR A 184 3.18 14.19 18.71
CA THR A 184 3.76 15.14 19.68
C THR A 184 5.29 15.17 19.65
N ALA A 185 5.94 14.20 19.00
CA ALA A 185 7.39 14.13 18.96
C ALA A 185 8.00 15.30 18.17
N THR A 186 9.12 15.80 18.67
CA THR A 186 9.93 16.82 18.00
C THR A 186 11.36 16.34 17.86
N HIS A 187 12.01 16.74 16.78
CA HIS A 187 13.42 16.47 16.53
C HIS A 187 13.99 17.57 15.63
N PRO A 188 15.24 18.04 15.83
CA PRO A 188 15.82 19.11 15.01
C PRO A 188 15.82 18.81 13.50
N LEU A 189 15.91 17.52 13.14
CA LEU A 189 15.91 17.06 11.75
C LEU A 189 14.51 16.79 11.20
N LEU A 190 13.49 16.63 12.04
CA LEU A 190 12.13 16.30 11.61
C LEU A 190 11.41 17.56 11.16
N LYS A 191 10.87 17.54 9.94
CA LYS A 191 9.96 18.57 9.46
C LYS A 191 8.78 17.92 8.73
N TRP A 192 7.57 18.29 9.14
CA TRP A 192 6.36 17.94 8.42
C TRP A 192 6.16 18.82 7.21
N LYS A 193 5.47 18.30 6.19
CA LYS A 193 5.12 19.08 5.01
C LYS A 193 4.07 20.13 5.37
N THR A 194 4.26 21.37 4.92
CA THR A 194 3.26 22.44 5.07
C THR A 194 2.08 22.23 4.13
N GLU A 195 1.00 22.99 4.33
CA GLU A 195 -0.14 23.00 3.41
C GLU A 195 0.30 23.35 1.98
N GLU A 196 1.15 24.35 1.79
CA GLU A 196 1.67 24.76 0.48
C GLU A 196 2.47 23.64 -0.18
N GLN A 197 3.28 22.91 0.59
CA GLN A 197 4.02 21.77 0.07
C GLN A 197 3.09 20.63 -0.35
N TRP A 198 2.00 20.40 0.37
CA TRP A 198 0.97 19.44 -0.04
C TRP A 198 0.17 19.91 -1.26
N ARG A 199 -0.12 21.21 -1.40
CA ARG A 199 -0.73 21.80 -2.61
C ARG A 199 0.17 21.61 -3.82
N GLN A 200 1.45 21.95 -3.69
CA GLN A 200 2.44 21.74 -4.75
C GLN A 200 2.52 20.26 -5.12
N TYR A 201 2.61 19.37 -4.14
CA TYR A 201 2.62 17.93 -4.38
C TYR A 201 1.37 17.46 -5.12
N TYR A 202 0.18 17.93 -4.74
CA TYR A 202 -1.08 17.62 -5.42
C TYR A 202 -1.07 18.03 -6.89
N GLN A 203 -0.55 19.22 -7.21
CA GLN A 203 -0.49 19.72 -8.58
C GLN A 203 0.53 18.95 -9.44
N GLU A 204 1.70 18.63 -8.88
CA GLU A 204 2.76 17.90 -9.56
C GLU A 204 2.45 16.41 -9.75
N HIS A 205 1.70 15.84 -8.80
CA HIS A 205 1.41 14.41 -8.72
C HIS A 205 -0.08 14.11 -8.87
N LYS A 206 -0.79 14.83 -9.77
CA LYS A 206 -2.19 14.50 -10.09
C LYS A 206 -2.30 13.05 -10.60
N THR A 207 -2.73 12.16 -9.73
CA THR A 207 -2.96 10.75 -10.04
C THR A 207 -4.43 10.50 -10.32
N SER A 208 -4.73 9.30 -10.81
CA SER A 208 -6.11 8.82 -10.87
C SER A 208 -6.79 8.73 -9.50
N GLU A 209 -6.03 8.75 -8.41
CA GLU A 209 -6.56 8.70 -7.04
C GLU A 209 -6.80 10.11 -6.51
N SER A 210 -5.87 11.05 -6.74
CA SER A 210 -6.02 12.44 -6.27
C SER A 210 -7.05 13.25 -7.05
N LYS A 211 -7.38 12.87 -8.30
CA LYS A 211 -8.43 13.53 -9.10
C LYS A 211 -9.83 13.52 -8.44
N HIS A 212 -10.03 12.66 -7.45
CA HIS A 212 -11.31 12.55 -6.74
C HIS A 212 -11.42 13.48 -5.53
N PHE A 213 -10.36 14.24 -5.26
CA PHE A 213 -10.35 15.29 -4.26
C PHE A 213 -10.21 16.64 -4.96
N THR A 214 -10.85 17.65 -4.39
CA THR A 214 -10.37 19.02 -4.52
C THR A 214 -8.98 19.16 -3.87
N GLU A 215 -8.21 20.16 -4.27
CA GLU A 215 -6.90 20.41 -3.64
C GLU A 215 -7.05 20.63 -2.12
N ASP A 216 -8.06 21.41 -1.69
CA ASP A 216 -8.30 21.68 -0.27
C ASP A 216 -8.67 20.42 0.51
N GLU A 217 -9.47 19.53 -0.06
CA GLU A 217 -9.77 18.23 0.57
C GLU A 217 -8.49 17.41 0.67
N TYR A 218 -7.71 17.30 -0.40
CA TYR A 218 -6.45 16.56 -0.38
C TYR A 218 -5.52 17.08 0.72
N VAL A 219 -5.29 18.40 0.78
CA VAL A 219 -4.42 19.02 1.79
C VAL A 219 -4.93 18.75 3.20
N ARG A 220 -6.22 18.98 3.47
CA ARG A 220 -6.85 18.74 4.78
C ARG A 220 -6.62 17.31 5.28
N HIS A 221 -6.63 16.36 4.36
CA HIS A 221 -6.40 14.95 4.68
C HIS A 221 -4.92 14.66 4.92
N MET A 222 -4.04 15.14 4.04
CA MET A 222 -2.62 14.77 4.11
C MET A 222 -1.90 15.36 5.33
N ILE A 223 -2.28 16.56 5.76
CA ILE A 223 -1.66 17.22 6.94
C ILE A 223 -1.88 16.47 8.25
N ARG A 224 -2.88 15.58 8.33
CA ARG A 224 -3.25 14.87 9.56
C ARG A 224 -2.56 13.51 9.74
N LYS A 225 -1.90 12.97 8.72
CA LYS A 225 -1.55 11.53 8.70
C LYS A 225 -0.15 11.18 9.18
N ASN A 226 0.76 12.16 9.32
CA ASN A 226 2.11 12.03 9.87
C ASN A 226 2.94 10.77 9.45
N TYR A 227 2.62 10.14 8.31
CA TYR A 227 3.34 8.97 7.79
C TYR A 227 4.43 9.38 6.79
N GLU A 228 4.41 10.62 6.34
CA GLU A 228 5.37 11.17 5.38
C GLU A 228 5.79 12.58 5.79
N GLY A 229 7.09 12.83 5.77
CA GLY A 229 7.69 14.10 6.12
C GLY A 229 9.12 14.15 5.61
N THR A 230 9.94 15.04 6.17
CA THR A 230 11.37 15.08 5.90
C THR A 230 12.16 14.89 7.18
N PHE A 231 13.28 14.17 7.08
CA PHE A 231 14.26 14.00 8.14
C PHE A 231 15.64 14.36 7.60
N GLY A 232 16.21 15.46 8.10
CA GLY A 232 17.49 15.99 7.60
C GLY A 232 17.40 16.48 6.15
N GLY A 233 16.22 16.90 5.69
CA GLY A 233 15.96 17.33 4.32
C GLY A 233 15.65 16.19 3.33
N THR A 234 15.74 14.93 3.74
CA THR A 234 15.35 13.76 2.93
C THR A 234 13.92 13.35 3.26
N VAL A 235 13.10 13.09 2.23
CA VAL A 235 11.73 12.59 2.44
C VAL A 235 11.79 11.21 3.07
N PHE A 236 10.95 10.94 4.07
CA PHE A 236 10.71 9.60 4.58
C PHE A 236 9.24 9.22 4.46
N THR A 237 8.98 7.94 4.25
CA THR A 237 7.63 7.37 4.23
C THR A 237 7.59 6.14 5.13
N LEU A 238 6.57 6.08 5.98
CA LEU A 238 6.33 4.98 6.90
C LEU A 238 5.23 4.07 6.34
N PHE A 239 5.50 2.77 6.31
CA PHE A 239 4.54 1.75 5.94
C PHE A 239 4.32 0.82 7.11
N THR A 240 3.07 0.59 7.51
CA THR A 240 2.79 -0.51 8.43
C THR A 240 2.42 -1.76 7.67
N SER A 241 3.06 -2.86 8.03
CA SER A 241 2.74 -4.21 7.58
C SER A 241 2.20 -4.99 8.77
N GLU A 242 1.15 -5.77 8.53
CA GLU A 242 0.59 -6.63 9.58
C GLU A 242 1.62 -7.71 9.99
N GLU A 243 1.42 -8.33 11.15
CA GLU A 243 2.01 -9.64 11.43
C GLU A 243 1.04 -10.76 11.04
N ARG A 244 1.56 -11.99 10.99
CA ARG A 244 0.79 -13.17 10.55
C ARG A 244 -0.49 -13.41 11.36
N ASP A 245 -0.41 -13.20 12.66
CA ASP A 245 -1.49 -13.41 13.63
C ASP A 245 -2.44 -12.21 13.73
N GLU A 246 -2.09 -11.09 13.11
CA GLU A 246 -2.90 -9.89 13.10
C GLU A 246 -3.77 -9.73 11.85
N THR A 247 -3.59 -10.56 10.80
CA THR A 247 -4.29 -10.38 9.52
C THR A 247 -5.81 -10.34 9.69
N TRP A 248 -6.43 -9.23 9.28
CA TRP A 248 -7.87 -9.01 9.49
C TRP A 248 -8.76 -9.78 8.49
N PHE A 249 -8.18 -10.27 7.41
CA PHE A 249 -8.85 -11.16 6.46
C PHE A 249 -8.00 -12.41 6.23
N ARG A 250 -8.62 -13.47 5.69
CA ARG A 250 -7.93 -14.69 5.29
C ARG A 250 -8.38 -15.13 3.91
N TRP A 251 -7.43 -15.57 3.10
CA TRP A 251 -7.76 -15.98 1.74
C TRP A 251 -8.72 -17.18 1.73
N GLY A 252 -9.84 -17.04 1.03
CA GLY A 252 -10.83 -18.12 0.88
C GLY A 252 -11.86 -18.21 2.00
N GLU A 253 -11.80 -17.38 3.04
CA GLU A 253 -12.84 -17.32 4.09
C GLU A 253 -14.06 -16.48 3.70
N GLU A 254 -13.91 -15.60 2.71
CA GLU A 254 -14.98 -14.77 2.17
C GLU A 254 -15.02 -14.84 0.64
N ARG A 255 -16.22 -14.66 0.07
CA ARG A 255 -16.46 -14.44 -1.36
C ARG A 255 -16.99 -13.03 -1.58
N TYR A 256 -16.63 -12.43 -2.71
CA TYR A 256 -16.93 -11.03 -3.00
C TYR A 256 -17.64 -10.91 -4.34
N GLN A 257 -18.93 -10.63 -4.31
CA GLN A 257 -19.72 -10.39 -5.52
C GLN A 257 -19.71 -8.88 -5.83
N PRO A 258 -19.05 -8.43 -6.92
CA PRO A 258 -19.12 -7.03 -7.32
C PRO A 258 -20.53 -6.68 -7.80
N LEU A 259 -21.05 -5.53 -7.34
CA LEU A 259 -22.39 -5.05 -7.68
C LEU A 259 -22.38 -3.83 -8.62
N GLY A 260 -21.31 -3.04 -8.59
CA GLY A 260 -21.13 -1.84 -9.42
C GLY A 260 -20.39 -0.76 -8.65
N VAL A 261 -20.00 0.32 -9.34
CA VAL A 261 -19.48 1.50 -8.66
C VAL A 261 -20.61 2.18 -7.88
N ALA A 262 -20.34 2.52 -6.63
CA ALA A 262 -21.28 3.17 -5.72
C ALA A 262 -20.60 4.26 -4.91
N THR A 263 -21.40 5.24 -4.49
CA THR A 263 -21.06 6.21 -3.45
C THR A 263 -21.82 5.86 -2.19
N ILE A 264 -21.11 5.72 -1.08
CA ILE A 264 -21.68 5.39 0.22
C ILE A 264 -21.33 6.45 1.25
N GLN A 265 -22.07 6.45 2.35
CA GLN A 265 -21.78 7.20 3.56
C GLN A 265 -21.95 6.31 4.79
N GLY A 266 -21.18 6.53 5.84
CA GLY A 266 -21.39 5.86 7.12
C GLY A 266 -20.51 6.45 8.22
N LYS A 267 -20.89 6.21 9.47
CA LYS A 267 -20.14 6.67 10.64
C LYS A 267 -19.04 5.68 10.99
N VAL A 268 -17.80 6.15 11.11
CA VAL A 268 -16.67 5.31 11.48
C VAL A 268 -16.76 4.94 12.96
N VAL A 269 -16.84 3.64 13.27
CA VAL A 269 -16.79 3.13 14.65
C VAL A 269 -15.44 2.57 15.03
N ASP A 270 -14.70 2.05 14.05
CA ASP A 270 -13.34 1.56 14.25
C ASP A 270 -12.46 1.90 13.04
N HIS A 271 -11.28 2.44 13.34
CA HIS A 271 -10.25 2.79 12.36
C HIS A 271 -8.92 2.08 12.66
N TYR A 272 -8.87 1.12 13.58
CA TYR A 272 -7.65 0.41 13.97
C TYR A 272 -6.93 -0.24 12.78
N ASN A 273 -7.67 -0.78 11.80
CA ASN A 273 -7.10 -1.38 10.59
C ASN A 273 -6.81 -0.37 9.46
N SER A 274 -6.97 0.93 9.70
CA SER A 274 -6.87 1.95 8.66
C SER A 274 -5.44 2.37 8.31
N HIS A 275 -4.44 1.93 9.07
CA HIS A 275 -3.04 2.31 8.84
C HIS A 275 -2.21 1.23 8.09
N VAL A 276 -2.83 0.11 7.69
CA VAL A 276 -2.21 -0.99 6.91
C VAL A 276 -2.79 -1.10 5.50
N ARG A 277 -2.23 -1.98 4.66
CA ARG A 277 -2.75 -2.29 3.32
C ARG A 277 -2.83 -3.80 3.05
N PRO A 278 -4.00 -4.30 2.57
CA PRO A 278 -5.26 -3.58 2.57
C PRO A 278 -5.66 -3.24 4.02
N GLY A 279 -6.23 -2.06 4.20
CA GLY A 279 -6.78 -1.57 5.46
C GLY A 279 -8.27 -1.37 5.35
N TYR A 280 -8.96 -1.12 6.47
CA TYR A 280 -10.38 -0.80 6.42
C TYR A 280 -10.85 0.10 7.56
N TYR A 281 -12.01 0.70 7.33
CA TYR A 281 -12.84 1.40 8.32
C TYR A 281 -14.09 0.57 8.59
N GLU A 282 -14.37 0.28 9.85
CA GLU A 282 -15.66 -0.30 10.25
C GLU A 282 -16.69 0.81 10.38
N LEU A 283 -17.86 0.60 9.79
CA LEU A 283 -18.93 1.57 9.69
C LEU A 283 -20.19 1.09 10.41
N VAL A 284 -20.94 2.05 10.95
CA VAL A 284 -22.35 1.90 11.31
C VAL A 284 -23.19 2.91 10.56
N GLU A 285 -24.51 2.69 10.54
CA GLU A 285 -25.46 3.60 9.87
C GLU A 285 -25.06 3.83 8.40
N GLY A 286 -24.58 2.77 7.76
CA GLY A 286 -24.06 2.82 6.40
C GLY A 286 -25.18 2.90 5.37
N GLU A 287 -25.11 3.89 4.49
CA GLU A 287 -26.09 4.16 3.44
C GLU A 287 -25.42 4.20 2.07
N VAL A 288 -26.07 3.60 1.06
CA VAL A 288 -25.68 3.76 -0.34
C VAL A 288 -26.41 4.96 -0.91
N LEU A 289 -25.67 6.04 -1.20
CA LEU A 289 -26.21 7.29 -1.72
C LEU A 289 -26.49 7.18 -3.22
N GLU A 290 -25.56 6.57 -3.95
CA GLU A 290 -25.63 6.40 -5.40
C GLU A 290 -25.04 5.05 -5.79
N ILE A 291 -25.59 4.40 -6.81
CA ILE A 291 -25.02 3.20 -7.44
C ILE A 291 -25.26 3.28 -8.94
N GLU A 292 -24.39 2.63 -9.72
CA GLU A 292 -24.55 2.51 -11.17
C GLU A 292 -26.00 2.20 -11.61
N PRO A 293 -26.52 2.86 -12.68
CA PRO A 293 -27.88 2.66 -13.14
C PRO A 293 -28.23 1.19 -13.41
N GLY A 294 -29.42 0.78 -13.00
CA GLY A 294 -29.91 -0.59 -13.17
C GLY A 294 -29.39 -1.59 -12.12
N LYS A 295 -28.64 -1.12 -11.11
CA LYS A 295 -28.24 -1.91 -9.94
C LYS A 295 -29.13 -1.58 -8.75
N SER A 296 -29.34 -2.58 -7.90
CA SER A 296 -30.04 -2.44 -6.62
C SER A 296 -29.36 -3.28 -5.55
N ILE A 297 -29.61 -2.93 -4.30
CA ILE A 297 -29.08 -3.64 -3.12
C ILE A 297 -30.23 -4.07 -2.21
N ASP A 298 -30.01 -5.12 -1.43
CA ASP A 298 -30.92 -5.51 -0.36
C ASP A 298 -30.65 -4.62 0.85
N LYS A 299 -31.62 -3.75 1.19
CA LYS A 299 -31.49 -2.81 2.32
C LYS A 299 -31.41 -3.51 3.69
N ASN A 300 -31.73 -4.80 3.77
CA ASN A 300 -31.60 -5.57 5.01
C ASN A 300 -30.16 -6.04 5.26
N VAL A 301 -29.30 -6.01 4.23
CA VAL A 301 -27.90 -6.37 4.37
C VAL A 301 -27.09 -5.14 4.80
N PRO A 302 -26.38 -5.18 5.94
CA PRO A 302 -25.71 -4.00 6.46
C PRO A 302 -24.46 -3.65 5.66
N LEU A 303 -24.23 -2.36 5.47
CA LEU A 303 -22.96 -1.82 4.99
C LEU A 303 -21.99 -1.66 6.15
N ARG A 304 -20.93 -2.48 6.16
CA ARG A 304 -20.03 -2.60 7.32
C ARG A 304 -18.65 -1.99 7.12
N ARG A 305 -18.13 -1.96 5.89
CA ARG A 305 -16.71 -1.63 5.67
C ARG A 305 -16.44 -0.76 4.45
N VAL A 306 -15.46 0.12 4.60
CA VAL A 306 -14.70 0.70 3.48
C VAL A 306 -13.29 0.13 3.52
N VAL A 307 -12.89 -0.58 2.47
CA VAL A 307 -11.57 -1.22 2.35
C VAL A 307 -10.69 -0.42 1.41
N THR A 308 -9.46 -0.14 1.84
CA THR A 308 -8.48 0.68 1.13
C THR A 308 -7.25 -0.13 0.75
N TYR A 309 -6.85 -0.05 -0.52
CA TYR A 309 -5.62 -0.68 -1.03
C TYR A 309 -4.51 0.33 -1.35
N SER A 310 -4.78 1.63 -1.18
CA SER A 310 -3.88 2.72 -1.59
C SER A 310 -3.51 3.60 -0.42
N ILE A 311 -2.24 3.99 -0.34
CA ILE A 311 -1.68 4.83 0.74
C ILE A 311 -2.49 6.11 0.95
N PRO A 312 -2.93 6.84 -0.10
CA PRO A 312 -3.62 8.09 0.12
C PRO A 312 -4.93 7.96 0.92
N PHE A 313 -5.50 6.76 1.03
CA PHE A 313 -6.73 6.50 1.80
C PHE A 313 -6.48 5.85 3.17
N VAL A 314 -5.23 5.55 3.50
CA VAL A 314 -4.80 5.08 4.83
C VAL A 314 -4.90 6.26 5.81
N GLN A 315 -5.35 6.02 7.04
CA GLN A 315 -5.53 7.05 8.09
C GLN A 315 -6.37 8.28 7.67
N GLN A 316 -7.27 8.10 6.70
CA GLN A 316 -8.17 9.13 6.20
C GLN A 316 -9.13 9.67 7.25
N ALA A 317 -9.77 8.79 8.01
CA ALA A 317 -10.78 9.12 9.01
C ALA A 317 -10.46 8.46 10.36
N VAL A 318 -11.05 8.98 11.43
CA VAL A 318 -10.97 8.41 12.78
C VAL A 318 -12.36 8.06 13.31
N THR A 319 -12.41 7.24 14.36
CA THR A 319 -13.66 6.88 15.04
C THR A 319 -14.44 8.14 15.43
N GLY A 320 -15.73 8.17 15.09
CA GLY A 320 -16.64 9.28 15.33
C GLY A 320 -16.90 10.16 14.11
N GLU A 321 -15.98 10.20 13.13
CA GLU A 321 -16.15 10.96 11.88
C GLU A 321 -17.12 10.24 10.92
N THR A 322 -17.76 11.02 10.03
CA THR A 322 -18.62 10.45 8.98
C THR A 322 -17.84 10.38 7.68
N LEU A 323 -17.77 9.19 7.09
CA LEU A 323 -16.99 8.92 5.90
C LEU A 323 -17.91 8.79 4.69
N LYS A 324 -17.59 9.52 3.62
CA LYS A 324 -18.22 9.41 2.30
C LYS A 324 -17.20 8.87 1.30
N ALA A 325 -17.47 7.70 0.71
CA ALA A 325 -16.54 7.03 -0.20
C ALA A 325 -17.21 6.59 -1.50
N CYS A 326 -16.45 6.60 -2.58
CA CYS A 326 -16.84 6.08 -3.88
C CYS A 326 -15.90 4.94 -4.27
N GLY A 327 -16.45 3.85 -4.80
CA GLY A 327 -15.69 2.64 -5.07
C GLY A 327 -16.52 1.51 -5.63
N LEU A 328 -15.92 0.33 -5.75
CA LEU A 328 -16.64 -0.87 -6.16
C LEU A 328 -17.38 -1.44 -4.93
N LEU A 329 -18.71 -1.45 -4.98
CA LEU A 329 -19.55 -2.07 -3.96
C LEU A 329 -19.53 -3.58 -4.14
N GLU A 330 -19.29 -4.31 -3.04
CA GLU A 330 -19.19 -5.76 -3.03
C GLU A 330 -20.13 -6.34 -1.96
N LEU A 331 -20.95 -7.32 -2.35
CA LEU A 331 -21.61 -8.20 -1.39
C LEU A 331 -20.61 -9.24 -0.92
N VAL A 332 -20.36 -9.27 0.39
CA VAL A 332 -19.47 -10.25 1.02
C VAL A 332 -20.30 -11.41 1.53
N THR A 333 -19.89 -12.61 1.16
CA THR A 333 -20.42 -13.87 1.70
C THR A 333 -19.31 -14.60 2.48
N PRO A 334 -19.26 -14.43 3.80
CA PRO A 334 -18.36 -15.21 4.66
C PRO A 334 -18.72 -16.70 4.66
N LYS A 335 -17.74 -17.57 4.91
CA LYS A 335 -18.01 -18.98 5.23
C LYS A 335 -18.80 -19.16 6.52
N ALA A 336 -18.58 -18.26 7.49
CA ALA A 336 -19.26 -18.23 8.77
C ALA A 336 -19.64 -16.78 9.10
N GLY A 337 -20.89 -16.58 9.53
CA GLY A 337 -21.45 -15.26 9.82
C GLY A 337 -22.45 -14.79 8.77
N GLU A 338 -22.85 -13.53 8.89
CA GLU A 338 -23.88 -12.93 8.05
C GLU A 338 -23.29 -12.25 6.81
N LEU A 339 -24.14 -12.13 5.78
CA LEU A 339 -23.84 -11.31 4.61
C LEU A 339 -23.69 -9.84 5.03
N TYR A 340 -22.78 -9.13 4.35
CA TYR A 340 -22.63 -7.69 4.53
C TYR A 340 -22.13 -7.03 3.24
N TYR A 341 -22.37 -5.74 3.10
CA TYR A 341 -21.75 -4.94 2.05
C TYR A 341 -20.44 -4.34 2.52
N ARG A 342 -19.47 -4.27 1.61
CA ARG A 342 -18.28 -3.44 1.73
C ARG A 342 -18.05 -2.62 0.46
N LEU A 343 -17.34 -1.52 0.60
CA LEU A 343 -16.86 -0.74 -0.53
C LEU A 343 -15.35 -0.88 -0.67
N ARG A 344 -14.90 -1.32 -1.85
CA ARG A 344 -13.48 -1.24 -2.23
C ARG A 344 -13.20 0.17 -2.76
N CYS A 345 -12.52 0.98 -1.96
CA CYS A 345 -12.35 2.41 -2.14
C CYS A 345 -11.59 2.77 -3.43
N ILE A 346 -12.15 3.70 -4.21
CA ILE A 346 -11.50 4.43 -5.31
C ILE A 346 -11.25 5.89 -4.90
N SER A 347 -12.17 6.47 -4.12
CA SER A 347 -12.02 7.78 -3.48
C SER A 347 -12.78 7.87 -2.16
N MET A 348 -12.35 8.74 -1.26
CA MET A 348 -12.90 8.79 0.10
C MET A 348 -12.63 10.11 0.79
N ASN A 349 -13.67 10.72 1.35
CA ASN A 349 -13.63 11.96 2.10
C ASN A 349 -14.36 11.75 3.44
N HIS A 350 -14.17 12.67 4.39
CA HIS A 350 -14.89 12.63 5.66
C HIS A 350 -15.33 14.02 6.11
N GLN A 351 -16.34 14.04 6.95
CA GLN A 351 -16.92 15.22 7.59
C GLN A 351 -16.70 15.17 9.10
#